data_AF-A0A822XPL0-F1
#
_entry.id   AF-A0A822XPL0-F1
#
_cell.length_a   1.000
_cell.length_b   1.000
_cell.length_c   1.000
_cell.angle_alpha   90.00
_cell.angle_beta   90.00
_cell.angle_gamma   90.00
#
_symmetry.space_group_name_H-M   'P 1'
#
loop_
_entity.id
_entity.type
_entity.pdbx_description
1 polymer ?
#
loop_
_entity_poly.entity_id
_entity_poly.type
_entity_poly.pdbx_seq_one_letter_code
_entity_poly.pdbx_strand_id
1 'polypeptide(L)'
;MEAAKSKSSIEELVEKIKDEIFSSSLDLYTLISPCAYDTAWLAMIPHPDQHLDRPTFQQCLDWILSNQNDARFWGDSNGRDNIPSIDCLPATLACMVSLVAWNVGANNVEKGIVIKVLKTDLK
;
A
#
# COMPACT_ATOMS: atom_id res chain seq x y z
N MET A 1 12.89 0.83 -43.64
CA MET A 1 12.74 -0.44 -42.90
C MET A 1 12.53 -0.19 -41.40
N GLU A 2 13.29 0.73 -40.80
CA GLU A 2 13.21 1.09 -39.37
C GLU A 2 11.86 1.75 -38.96
N ALA A 3 11.33 2.66 -39.78
CA ALA A 3 10.04 3.31 -39.50
C ALA A 3 8.84 2.35 -39.53
N ALA A 4 8.85 1.33 -40.40
CA ALA A 4 7.80 0.32 -40.47
C ALA A 4 7.83 -0.63 -39.28
N LYS A 5 9.03 -0.96 -38.78
CA LYS A 5 9.23 -1.75 -37.55
C LYS A 5 8.74 -1.01 -36.31
N SER A 6 9.02 0.31 -36.24
CA SER A 6 8.52 1.18 -35.17
C SER A 6 6.99 1.26 -35.15
N LYS A 7 6.37 1.42 -36.33
CA LYS A 7 4.90 1.44 -36.45
C LYS A 7 4.25 0.12 -35.98
N SER A 8 4.76 -1.03 -36.43
CA SER A 8 4.26 -2.36 -36.03
C SER A 8 4.33 -2.56 -34.51
N SER A 9 5.44 -2.13 -33.89
CA SER A 9 5.62 -2.23 -32.43
C SER A 9 4.62 -1.36 -31.65
N ILE A 10 4.26 -0.19 -32.17
CA ILE A 10 3.25 0.67 -31.54
C ILE A 10 1.87 0.04 -31.64
N GLU A 11 1.52 -0.51 -32.81
CA GLU A 11 0.23 -1.17 -33.04
C GLU A 11 0.06 -2.38 -32.09
N GLU A 12 1.09 -3.19 -31.91
CA GLU A 12 1.10 -4.30 -30.95
C GLU A 12 0.90 -3.84 -29.50
N LEU A 13 1.57 -2.76 -29.09
CA LEU A 13 1.41 -2.20 -27.74
C LEU A 13 0.01 -1.61 -27.53
N VAL A 14 -0.56 -0.98 -28.55
CA VAL A 14 -1.92 -0.42 -28.50
C VAL A 14 -2.95 -1.54 -28.35
N GLU A 15 -2.84 -2.62 -29.12
CA GLU A 15 -3.74 -3.76 -29.00
C GLU A 15 -3.61 -4.42 -27.61
N LYS A 16 -2.38 -4.56 -27.09
CA LYS A 16 -2.17 -5.06 -25.72
C LYS A 16 -2.86 -4.20 -24.66
N ILE A 17 -2.74 -2.87 -24.75
CA ILE A 17 -3.40 -1.95 -23.81
C ILE A 17 -4.92 -2.06 -23.93
N LYS A 18 -5.46 -2.15 -25.15
CA LYS A 18 -6.89 -2.31 -25.35
C LYS A 18 -7.40 -3.60 -24.74
N ASP A 19 -6.69 -4.71 -24.93
CA ASP A 19 -7.03 -6.00 -24.35
C ASP A 19 -6.97 -5.93 -22.81
N GLU A 20 -5.94 -5.34 -22.23
CA GLU A 20 -5.81 -5.21 -20.78
C GLU A 20 -6.90 -4.30 -20.17
N ILE A 21 -7.22 -3.16 -20.79
CA ILE A 21 -8.16 -2.16 -20.24
C ILE A 21 -9.63 -2.50 -20.52
N PHE A 22 -9.94 -3.00 -21.72
CA PHE A 22 -11.32 -3.23 -22.17
C PHE A 22 -11.75 -4.70 -22.10
N SER A 23 -10.91 -5.59 -21.54
CA SER A 23 -11.34 -6.96 -21.27
C SER A 23 -12.56 -6.96 -20.35
N SER A 24 -13.60 -7.66 -20.75
CA SER A 24 -14.80 -7.89 -19.95
C SER A 24 -14.53 -8.69 -18.67
N SER A 25 -13.34 -9.27 -18.53
CA SER A 25 -12.87 -9.95 -17.32
C SER A 25 -11.99 -9.08 -16.42
N LEU A 26 -11.73 -7.82 -16.76
CA LEU A 26 -10.89 -6.94 -15.95
C LEU A 26 -11.61 -6.58 -14.65
N ASP A 27 -11.02 -7.00 -13.54
CA ASP A 27 -11.41 -6.47 -12.23
C ASP A 27 -10.70 -5.13 -12.01
N LEU A 28 -11.44 -4.02 -12.10
CA LEU A 28 -10.89 -2.68 -11.93
C LEU A 28 -10.18 -2.50 -10.58
N TYR A 29 -10.56 -3.28 -9.56
CA TYR A 29 -9.93 -3.25 -8.25
C TYR A 29 -8.48 -3.76 -8.27
N THR A 30 -8.09 -4.58 -9.25
CA THR A 30 -6.69 -5.04 -9.38
C THR A 30 -5.76 -3.97 -9.91
N LEU A 31 -6.29 -2.87 -10.47
CA LEU A 31 -5.51 -1.75 -10.97
C LEU A 31 -5.19 -0.71 -9.87
N ILE A 32 -5.84 -0.81 -8.71
CA ILE A 32 -5.70 0.14 -7.62
C ILE A 32 -4.83 -0.50 -6.54
N SER A 33 -3.67 0.08 -6.27
CA SER A 33 -2.83 -0.34 -5.15
C SER A 33 -3.54 -0.04 -3.82
N PRO A 34 -3.50 -0.95 -2.83
CA PRO A 34 -4.02 -0.67 -1.50
C PRO A 34 -3.33 0.55 -0.87
N CYS A 35 -4.11 1.52 -0.40
CA CYS A 35 -3.59 2.65 0.36
C CYS A 35 -3.51 2.30 1.84
N ALA A 36 -2.29 2.11 2.36
CA ALA A 36 -2.08 1.77 3.76
C ALA A 36 -2.58 2.85 4.73
N TYR A 37 -2.46 4.13 4.35
CA TYR A 37 -2.95 5.26 5.15
C TYR A 37 -4.48 5.20 5.33
N ASP A 38 -5.22 5.07 4.23
CA ASP A 38 -6.69 4.99 4.29
C ASP A 38 -7.16 3.71 4.97
N THR A 39 -6.45 2.59 4.74
CA THR A 39 -6.73 1.31 5.41
C THR A 39 -6.56 1.43 6.93
N ALA A 40 -5.55 2.16 7.40
CA ALA A 40 -5.37 2.42 8.83
C ALA A 40 -6.49 3.27 9.44
N TRP A 41 -7.00 4.26 8.70
CA TRP A 41 -8.18 5.02 9.15
C TRP A 41 -9.42 4.15 9.28
N LEU A 42 -9.68 3.26 8.32
CA LEU A 42 -10.79 2.31 8.41
C LEU A 42 -10.61 1.32 9.57
N ALA A 43 -9.38 0.86 9.81
CA ALA A 43 -9.06 -0.03 10.92
C ALA A 43 -9.30 0.61 12.30
N MET A 44 -9.35 1.94 12.42
CA MET A 44 -9.60 2.62 13.69
C MET A 44 -11.09 2.79 14.03
N ILE A 45 -12.00 2.51 13.10
CA ILE A 45 -13.45 2.69 13.33
C ILE A 45 -13.93 1.58 14.28
N PRO A 46 -14.36 1.90 15.52
CA PRO A 46 -14.81 0.89 16.48
C PRO A 46 -16.10 0.23 16.02
N HIS A 47 -16.34 -1.01 16.46
CA HIS A 47 -17.62 -1.66 16.24
C HIS A 47 -18.75 -0.90 16.97
N PRO A 48 -19.95 -0.76 16.39
CA PRO A 48 -21.05 -0.03 17.04
C PRO A 48 -21.53 -0.68 18.34
N ASP A 49 -21.36 -2.00 18.46
CA ASP A 49 -21.53 -2.73 19.71
C ASP A 49 -20.25 -2.62 20.56
N GLN A 50 -20.36 -1.86 21.66
CA GLN A 50 -19.26 -1.59 22.59
C GLN A 50 -18.77 -2.82 23.37
N HIS A 51 -19.54 -3.92 23.37
CA HIS A 51 -19.12 -5.18 23.98
C HIS A 51 -18.14 -5.96 23.10
N LEU A 52 -18.04 -5.61 21.82
CA LEU A 52 -17.10 -6.21 20.88
C LEU A 52 -15.85 -5.33 20.80
N ASP A 53 -14.77 -5.81 21.44
CA ASP A 53 -13.46 -5.16 21.41
C ASP A 53 -12.74 -5.43 20.07
N ARG A 54 -13.31 -4.88 18.99
CA ARG A 54 -12.80 -5.00 17.63
C ARG A 54 -13.22 -3.81 16.76
N PRO A 55 -12.50 -3.54 15.67
CA PRO A 55 -12.95 -2.60 14.66
C PRO A 55 -14.17 -3.10 13.86
N THR A 56 -14.92 -2.15 13.29
CA THR A 56 -15.98 -2.44 12.31
C THR A 56 -15.41 -3.16 11.09
N PHE A 57 -14.22 -2.76 10.64
CA PHE A 57 -13.53 -3.33 9.48
C PHE A 57 -12.30 -4.16 9.90
N GLN A 58 -12.53 -5.32 10.52
CA GLN A 58 -11.45 -6.20 11.02
C GLN A 58 -10.39 -6.54 9.96
N GLN A 59 -10.82 -6.73 8.71
CA GLN A 59 -9.91 -7.06 7.61
C GLN A 59 -8.88 -5.96 7.36
N CYS A 60 -9.19 -4.69 7.62
CA CYS A 60 -8.23 -3.61 7.51
C CYS A 60 -7.12 -3.73 8.56
N LEU A 61 -7.47 -4.09 9.81
CA LEU A 61 -6.50 -4.30 10.88
C LEU A 61 -5.61 -5.52 10.59
N ASP A 62 -6.21 -6.62 10.12
CA ASP A 62 -5.50 -7.85 9.74
C ASP A 62 -4.54 -7.60 8.55
N TRP A 63 -4.98 -6.79 7.59
CA TRP A 63 -4.15 -6.37 6.47
C TRP A 63 -2.94 -5.56 6.96
N ILE A 64 -3.14 -4.60 7.87
CA ILE A 64 -2.03 -3.81 8.44
C ILE A 64 -1.01 -4.71 9.13
N LEU A 65 -1.45 -5.67 9.95
CA LEU A 65 -0.56 -6.64 10.61
C LEU A 65 0.31 -7.42 9.62
N SER A 66 -0.25 -7.74 8.46
CA SER A 66 0.37 -8.62 7.46
C SER A 66 1.17 -7.89 6.38
N ASN A 67 1.03 -6.57 6.24
CA ASN A 67 1.57 -5.80 5.12
C ASN A 67 2.63 -4.75 5.53
N GLN A 68 3.30 -4.94 6.68
CA GLN A 68 4.52 -4.19 6.95
C GLN A 68 5.65 -4.76 6.09
N ASN A 69 6.33 -3.92 5.31
CA ASN A 69 7.41 -4.40 4.44
C ASN A 69 8.70 -4.72 5.21
N ASP A 70 9.65 -5.38 4.54
CA ASP A 70 10.95 -5.75 5.13
C ASP A 70 11.80 -4.54 5.55
N ALA A 71 11.57 -3.40 4.89
CA ALA A 71 12.16 -2.12 5.23
C ALA A 71 11.44 -1.39 6.39
N ARG A 72 10.43 -2.03 6.99
CA ARG A 72 9.70 -1.68 8.22
C ARG A 72 8.68 -0.54 8.10
N PHE A 73 8.26 -0.13 6.90
CA PHE A 73 7.12 0.78 6.69
C PHE A 73 5.88 0.08 6.15
N TRP A 74 4.79 0.85 6.16
CA TRP A 74 3.68 0.72 5.23
C TRP A 74 3.68 1.86 4.21
N GLY A 75 3.19 1.58 3.00
CA GLY A 75 3.15 2.51 1.88
C GLY A 75 4.08 2.11 0.72
N ASP A 76 3.97 2.85 -0.38
CA ASP A 76 4.69 2.54 -1.62
C ASP A 76 6.15 2.97 -1.59
N SER A 77 7.03 2.09 -2.06
CA SER A 77 8.43 2.41 -2.33
C SER A 77 8.66 2.79 -3.80
N ASN A 78 9.71 3.57 -4.08
CA ASN A 78 10.05 4.05 -5.43
C ASN A 78 10.69 2.99 -6.36
N GLY A 79 10.11 1.78 -6.42
CA GLY A 79 10.59 0.70 -7.28
C GLY A 79 11.73 -0.11 -6.65
N ARG A 80 12.80 -0.37 -7.40
CA ARG A 80 13.77 -1.45 -7.14
C ARG A 80 14.58 -1.31 -5.85
N ASP A 81 14.75 -0.09 -5.35
CA ASP A 81 15.65 0.18 -4.23
C ASP A 81 14.94 0.23 -2.87
N ASN A 82 13.62 -0.05 -2.84
CA ASN A 82 12.78 0.00 -1.64
C ASN A 82 12.92 1.32 -0.85
N ILE A 83 13.21 2.44 -1.54
CA ILE A 83 13.32 3.74 -0.88
C ILE A 83 11.88 4.22 -0.61
N PRO A 84 11.55 4.56 0.64
CA PRO A 84 10.22 5.04 1.00
C PRO A 84 9.84 6.29 0.18
N SER A 85 8.63 6.31 -0.37
CA SER A 85 8.06 7.55 -0.90
C SER A 85 7.75 8.54 0.22
N ILE A 86 7.43 9.79 -0.15
CA ILE A 86 7.00 10.81 0.81
C ILE A 86 5.76 10.39 1.61
N ASP A 87 4.90 9.55 1.04
CA ASP A 87 3.65 9.09 1.64
C ASP A 87 3.86 7.93 2.65
N CYS A 88 5.05 7.33 2.69
CA CYS A 88 5.35 6.22 3.59
C CYS A 88 5.34 6.64 5.06
N LEU A 89 5.80 7.86 5.37
CA LEU A 89 5.82 8.35 6.74
C LEU A 89 4.40 8.50 7.33
N PRO A 90 3.47 9.24 6.69
CA PRO A 90 2.10 9.33 7.20
C PRO A 90 1.40 7.97 7.20
N ALA A 91 1.60 7.12 6.18
CA ALA A 91 1.03 5.78 6.14
C ALA A 91 1.53 4.92 7.32
N THR A 92 2.84 4.88 7.56
CA THR A 92 3.44 4.12 8.65
C THR A 92 2.95 4.60 10.01
N LEU A 93 2.85 5.92 10.21
CA LEU A 93 2.34 6.48 11.45
C LEU A 93 0.87 6.09 11.67
N ALA A 94 0.02 6.23 10.66
CA ALA A 94 -1.39 5.85 10.75
C ALA A 94 -1.54 4.35 11.07
N CYS A 95 -0.79 3.48 10.39
CA CYS A 95 -0.78 2.05 10.66
C CYS A 95 -0.36 1.74 12.10
N MET A 96 0.72 2.34 12.60
CA MET A 96 1.15 2.15 13.99
C MET A 96 0.10 2.62 14.99
N VAL A 97 -0.52 3.79 14.77
CA VAL A 97 -1.59 4.30 15.63
C VAL A 97 -2.76 3.33 15.65
N SER A 98 -3.17 2.78 14.51
CA SER A 98 -4.25 1.79 14.45
C SER A 98 -3.93 0.50 15.22
N LEU A 99 -2.68 0.03 15.16
CA LEU A 99 -2.23 -1.15 15.92
C LEU A 99 -2.24 -0.89 17.43
N VAL A 100 -1.77 0.28 17.85
CA VAL A 100 -1.78 0.70 19.26
C VAL A 100 -3.21 0.87 19.77
N ALA A 101 -4.12 1.42 18.97
CA ALA A 101 -5.52 1.62 19.34
C ALA A 101 -6.23 0.32 19.73
N TRP A 102 -5.85 -0.80 19.09
CA TRP A 102 -6.39 -2.13 19.36
C TRP A 102 -5.45 -3.03 20.18
N ASN A 103 -4.35 -2.48 20.70
CA ASN A 103 -3.36 -3.21 21.50
C ASN A 103 -2.83 -4.50 20.83
N VAL A 104 -2.57 -4.43 19.52
CA VAL A 104 -2.03 -5.54 18.71
C VAL A 104 -0.74 -5.12 18.00
N GLY A 105 -0.01 -6.08 17.44
CA GLY A 105 1.10 -5.77 16.53
C GLY A 105 2.28 -5.02 17.16
N ALA A 106 2.55 -5.21 18.46
CA ALA A 106 3.62 -4.51 19.18
C ALA A 106 4.99 -4.59 18.47
N ASN A 107 5.33 -5.75 17.91
CA ASN A 107 6.55 -5.94 17.11
C ASN A 107 6.55 -5.12 15.82
N ASN A 108 5.41 -4.98 15.15
CA ASN A 108 5.28 -4.13 13.96
C ASN A 108 5.47 -2.66 14.33
N VAL A 109 4.92 -2.22 15.46
CA VAL A 109 5.08 -0.87 16.00
C VAL A 109 6.57 -0.59 16.29
N GLU A 110 7.26 -1.49 17.00
CA GLU A 110 8.69 -1.34 17.29
C GLU A 110 9.53 -1.22 16.01
N LYS A 111 9.25 -2.06 15.00
CA LYS A 111 9.91 -2.00 13.69
C LYS A 111 9.64 -0.67 12.98
N GLY A 112 8.42 -0.15 13.05
CA GLY A 112 8.02 1.10 12.39
C GLY A 112 8.71 2.34 12.98
N ILE A 113 8.98 2.37 14.28
CA ILE A 113 9.69 3.48 14.95
C ILE A 113 11.10 3.67 14.40
N VAL A 114 11.78 2.57 14.07
CA VAL A 114 13.18 2.59 13.64
C VAL A 114 13.36 2.79 12.14
N ILE A 115 12.30 3.21 11.44
CA ILE A 115 12.35 3.43 10.00
C ILE A 115 13.35 4.52 9.62
N LYS A 116 14.13 4.26 8.57
CA LYS A 116 15.15 5.15 8.05
C LYS A 116 14.64 5.96 6.85
N VAL A 117 13.53 6.69 6.99
CA VAL A 117 13.01 7.55 5.88
C VAL A 117 13.84 8.84 5.73
N LEU A 118 14.47 9.33 6.81
CA LEU A 118 15.03 10.70 6.86
C LEU A 118 16.57 10.77 6.84
N LYS A 119 17.28 9.68 6.54
CA LYS A 119 18.76 9.69 6.59
C LYS A 119 19.44 10.07 5.27
N THR A 120 18.71 10.26 4.18
CA THR A 120 19.31 10.42 2.85
C THR A 120 19.50 11.85 2.34
N ASP A 121 18.94 12.88 2.98
CA ASP A 121 19.00 14.26 2.45
C ASP A 121 19.80 15.27 3.30
N LEU A 122 20.73 14.80 4.14
CA LEU A 122 21.70 15.66 4.81
C LEU A 122 23.12 15.30 4.38
N LYS A 123 23.46 15.62 3.14
CA LYS A 123 24.84 15.84 2.68
C LYS A 123 24.89 16.97 1.65
#